data_AF-A0A959Z915-F1
#
_entry.id   AF-A0A959Z915-F1
#
_cell.length_a   1.000
_cell.length_b   1.000
_cell.length_c   1.000
_cell.angle_alpha   90.00
_cell.angle_beta   90.00
_cell.angle_gamma   90.00
#
_symmetry.space_group_name_H-M   'P 1'
#
loop_
_entity.id
_entity.type
_entity.pdbx_description
1 polymer ?
#
loop_
_entity_poly.entity_id
_entity_poly.type
_entity_poly.pdbx_seq_one_letter_code
_entity_poly.pdbx_strand_id
1 'polypeptide(L)'
;MTGRERMVAACRGGDVDRTPVIGEDALIVELGQVREALAANEDVAILARVPSPLARAKSEGNDLYSELESNPASGEKQLDEYAVATRMDAADAIGQGADGICYVIDGAYPSYSTPMQYGGHFLELDREILGEFAQARLNMIYVAGKDSPYLDFTSDLPGHLFAWDSTSGVEPVEVKQMRDSALACDHPEANVRFIPNESLTKSIAMAEVRA
;
A
#
# COMPACT_ATOMS: atom_id res chain seq x y z
N MET A 1 -3.02 -24.58 -7.59
CA MET A 1 -2.17 -23.52 -7.04
C MET A 1 -2.92 -22.87 -5.89
N THR A 2 -2.28 -22.68 -4.73
CA THR A 2 -2.89 -21.98 -3.59
C THR A 2 -3.12 -20.50 -3.93
N GLY A 3 -3.96 -19.79 -3.17
CA GLY A 3 -4.19 -18.36 -3.39
C GLY A 3 -2.88 -17.56 -3.26
N ARG A 4 -2.07 -17.89 -2.26
CA ARG A 4 -0.74 -17.32 -2.06
C ARG A 4 0.21 -17.58 -3.22
N GLU A 5 0.31 -18.82 -3.70
CA GLU A 5 1.14 -19.15 -4.86
C GLU A 5 0.71 -18.37 -6.10
N ARG A 6 -0.61 -18.25 -6.32
CA ARG A 6 -1.20 -17.50 -7.43
C ARG A 6 -0.82 -16.03 -7.39
N MET A 7 -0.92 -15.40 -6.21
CA MET A 7 -0.54 -14.01 -6.01
C MET A 7 0.94 -13.77 -6.33
N VAL A 8 1.82 -14.63 -5.80
CA VAL A 8 3.27 -14.52 -6.04
C VAL A 8 3.62 -14.74 -7.51
N ALA A 9 3.00 -15.73 -8.17
CA ALA A 9 3.20 -15.99 -9.59
C ALA A 9 2.75 -14.79 -10.45
N ALA A 10 1.55 -14.27 -10.22
CA ALA A 10 1.04 -13.10 -10.95
C ALA A 10 1.95 -11.86 -10.79
N CYS A 11 2.46 -11.62 -9.58
CA CYS A 11 3.35 -10.48 -9.30
C CYS A 11 4.74 -10.62 -9.91
N ARG A 12 5.16 -11.84 -10.27
CA ARG A 12 6.46 -12.14 -10.88
C ARG A 12 6.37 -12.42 -12.39
N GLY A 13 5.21 -12.20 -13.00
CA GLY A 13 4.98 -12.48 -14.42
C GLY A 13 4.98 -13.97 -14.77
N GLY A 14 4.71 -14.84 -13.80
CA GLY A 14 4.56 -16.28 -14.01
C GLY A 14 3.15 -16.69 -14.44
N ASP A 15 3.00 -17.94 -14.88
CA ASP A 15 1.72 -18.51 -15.25
C ASP A 15 0.80 -18.70 -14.04
N VAL A 16 -0.49 -18.38 -14.23
CA VAL A 16 -1.54 -18.56 -13.22
C VAL A 16 -2.70 -19.38 -13.78
N ASP A 17 -3.36 -20.16 -12.91
CA ASP A 17 -4.53 -20.98 -13.26
C ASP A 17 -5.82 -20.15 -13.36
N ARG A 18 -5.86 -18.97 -12.72
CA ARG A 18 -6.87 -17.91 -12.88
C ARG A 18 -6.28 -16.57 -12.46
N THR A 19 -6.90 -15.44 -12.85
CA THR A 19 -6.54 -14.12 -12.30
C THR A 19 -6.78 -14.11 -10.78
N PRO A 20 -5.76 -13.82 -9.96
CA PRO A 20 -5.95 -13.71 -8.51
C PRO A 20 -6.79 -12.50 -8.10
N VAL A 21 -7.43 -12.60 -6.94
CA VAL A 21 -8.32 -11.57 -6.40
C VAL A 21 -7.90 -11.19 -4.97
N ILE A 22 -7.69 -9.90 -4.71
CA ILE A 22 -7.55 -9.40 -3.34
C ILE A 22 -8.93 -9.40 -2.67
N GLY A 23 -9.06 -10.16 -1.59
CA GLY A 23 -10.30 -10.55 -0.93
C GLY A 23 -10.53 -12.07 -0.94
N GLU A 24 -9.82 -12.81 -1.81
CA GLU A 24 -9.87 -14.27 -1.90
C GLU A 24 -8.48 -14.90 -1.81
N ASP A 25 -7.54 -14.47 -2.67
CA ASP A 25 -6.20 -15.02 -2.80
C ASP A 25 -5.16 -14.25 -1.97
N ALA A 26 -5.47 -12.99 -1.65
CA ALA A 26 -4.78 -12.20 -0.66
C ALA A 26 -5.77 -11.45 0.23
N LEU A 27 -5.43 -11.21 1.50
CA LEU A 27 -6.16 -10.33 2.41
C LEU A 27 -5.27 -9.17 2.83
N ILE A 28 -5.86 -7.98 2.89
CA ILE A 28 -5.26 -6.81 3.53
C ILE A 28 -5.91 -6.67 4.90
N VAL A 29 -5.09 -6.71 5.95
CA VAL A 29 -5.57 -6.68 7.34
C VAL A 29 -4.84 -5.62 8.14
N GLU A 30 -5.43 -5.16 9.24
CA GLU A 30 -4.73 -4.27 10.15
C GLU A 30 -3.60 -5.01 10.88
N LEU A 31 -2.57 -4.28 11.32
CA LEU A 31 -1.38 -4.87 11.96
C LEU A 31 -1.75 -5.80 13.14
N GLY A 32 -2.73 -5.43 13.96
CA GLY A 32 -3.19 -6.23 15.09
C GLY A 32 -3.90 -7.55 14.71
N GLN A 33 -4.26 -7.73 13.44
CA GLN A 33 -5.03 -8.87 12.94
C GLN A 33 -4.17 -9.90 12.19
N VAL A 34 -2.87 -9.62 11.96
CA VAL A 34 -1.99 -10.45 11.13
C VAL A 34 -1.96 -11.91 11.60
N ARG A 35 -1.73 -12.15 12.90
CA ARG A 35 -1.64 -13.52 13.44
C ARG A 35 -2.94 -14.30 13.32
N GLU A 36 -4.08 -13.65 13.58
CA GLU A 36 -5.39 -14.29 13.45
C GLU A 36 -5.67 -14.64 11.98
N ALA A 37 -5.39 -13.70 11.08
CA ALA A 37 -5.60 -13.90 9.65
C ALA A 37 -4.75 -15.05 9.09
N LEU A 38 -3.49 -15.15 9.51
CA LEU A 38 -2.60 -16.26 9.17
C LEU A 38 -3.13 -17.62 9.68
N ALA A 39 -3.60 -17.66 10.93
CA ALA A 39 -4.13 -18.89 11.52
C ALA A 39 -5.45 -19.35 10.86
N ALA A 40 -6.26 -18.40 10.38
CA ALA A 40 -7.54 -18.68 9.74
C ALA A 40 -7.41 -18.99 8.23
N ASN A 41 -6.32 -18.61 7.58
CA ASN A 41 -6.19 -18.67 6.12
C ASN A 41 -4.82 -19.21 5.68
N GLU A 42 -4.63 -20.53 5.77
CA GLU A 42 -3.35 -21.18 5.47
C GLU A 42 -2.90 -20.99 4.01
N ASP A 43 -3.83 -20.87 3.05
CA ASP A 43 -3.54 -20.80 1.61
C ASP A 43 -3.65 -19.40 0.99
N VAL A 44 -3.88 -18.37 1.80
CA VAL A 44 -4.13 -16.98 1.35
C VAL A 44 -2.93 -16.10 1.71
N ALA A 45 -2.53 -15.21 0.80
CA ALA A 45 -1.48 -14.25 1.11
C ALA A 45 -1.98 -13.18 2.11
N ILE A 46 -1.24 -12.91 3.18
CA ILE A 46 -1.64 -11.90 4.18
C ILE A 46 -0.73 -10.69 4.07
N LEU A 47 -1.31 -9.53 3.76
CA LEU A 47 -0.64 -8.23 3.73
C LEU A 47 -1.10 -7.38 4.92
N ALA A 48 -0.17 -6.88 5.72
CA ALA A 48 -0.51 -5.90 6.75
C ALA A 48 -0.65 -4.51 6.13
N ARG A 49 -1.72 -3.79 6.48
CA ARG A 49 -1.89 -2.40 6.10
C ARG A 49 -0.92 -1.53 6.90
N VAL A 50 -0.06 -0.80 6.19
CA VAL A 50 0.93 0.11 6.79
C VAL A 50 0.80 1.48 6.13
N PRO A 51 0.28 2.51 6.83
CA PRO A 51 0.25 3.87 6.32
C PRO A 51 1.66 4.44 6.12
N SER A 52 1.87 5.18 5.03
CA SER A 52 3.06 6.00 4.84
C SER A 52 3.17 7.08 5.93
N PRO A 53 4.34 7.71 6.14
CA PRO A 53 4.50 8.77 7.13
C PRO A 53 3.49 9.90 6.94
N LEU A 54 3.27 10.31 5.69
CA LEU A 54 2.27 11.34 5.35
C LEU A 54 0.83 10.89 5.62
N ALA A 55 0.49 9.65 5.24
CA ALA A 55 -0.84 9.11 5.47
C ALA A 55 -1.16 9.03 6.98
N ARG A 56 -0.16 8.69 7.80
CA ARG A 56 -0.27 8.65 9.25
C ARG A 56 -0.51 10.05 9.81
N ALA A 57 0.34 11.02 9.47
CA ALA A 57 0.19 12.42 9.89
C ALA A 57 -1.21 12.96 9.56
N LYS A 58 -1.67 12.72 8.33
CA LYS A 58 -3.01 13.09 7.87
C LYS A 58 -4.11 12.47 8.72
N SER A 59 -4.01 11.17 9.01
CA SER A 59 -5.04 10.45 9.80
C SER A 59 -5.13 10.93 11.26
N GLU A 60 -4.03 11.46 11.79
CA GLU A 60 -3.94 12.05 13.13
C GLU A 60 -4.36 13.54 13.15
N GLY A 61 -4.67 14.11 11.98
CA GLY A 61 -5.06 15.52 11.85
C GLY A 61 -3.89 16.49 11.85
N ASN A 62 -2.66 16.00 11.65
CA ASN A 62 -1.46 16.82 11.63
C ASN A 62 -1.12 17.24 10.19
N ASP A 63 -1.19 18.55 9.95
CA ASP A 63 -0.80 19.17 8.68
C ASP A 63 0.73 19.32 8.62
N LEU A 64 1.39 18.22 8.27
CA LEU A 64 2.84 18.14 8.24
C LEU A 64 3.46 19.09 7.19
N TYR A 65 2.72 19.44 6.13
CA TYR A 65 3.18 20.42 5.14
C TYR A 65 3.24 21.82 5.75
N SER A 66 2.18 22.24 6.45
CA SER A 66 2.17 23.53 7.14
C SER A 66 3.30 23.62 8.18
N GLU A 67 3.61 22.53 8.89
CA GLU A 67 4.71 22.51 9.86
C GLU A 67 6.08 22.58 9.19
N LEU A 68 6.31 21.80 8.12
CA LEU A 68 7.56 21.83 7.35
C LEU A 68 7.84 23.21 6.75
N GLU A 69 6.80 23.95 6.34
CA GLU A 69 6.94 25.31 5.81
C GLU A 69 7.16 26.35 6.90
N SER A 70 6.40 26.29 7.99
CA SER A 70 6.43 27.32 9.05
C SER A 70 7.55 27.13 10.07
N ASN A 71 7.93 25.88 10.36
CA ASN A 71 8.97 25.51 11.29
C ASN A 71 9.70 24.24 10.82
N PRO A 72 10.61 24.35 9.82
CA PRO A 72 11.24 23.19 9.18
C PRO A 72 11.89 22.21 10.16
N ALA A 73 12.57 22.70 11.20
CA ALA A 73 13.23 21.82 12.18
C ALA A 73 12.23 20.97 13.00
N SER A 74 11.06 21.52 13.30
CA SER A 74 9.98 20.80 13.98
C SER A 74 9.25 19.86 13.02
N GLY A 75 8.98 20.31 11.79
CA GLY A 75 8.35 19.50 10.75
C GLY A 75 9.19 18.27 10.39
N GLU A 76 10.49 18.42 10.19
CA GLU A 76 11.40 17.30 9.92
C GLU A 76 11.45 16.33 11.11
N LYS A 77 11.47 16.83 12.35
CA LYS A 77 11.42 15.97 13.54
C LYS A 77 10.11 15.16 13.60
N GLN A 78 8.97 15.78 13.27
CA GLN A 78 7.69 15.07 13.23
C GLN A 78 7.64 14.04 12.10
N LEU A 79 8.20 14.38 10.92
CA LEU A 79 8.34 13.45 9.81
C LEU A 79 9.20 12.23 10.20
N ASP A 80 10.31 12.45 10.88
CA ASP A 80 11.17 11.38 11.41
C ASP A 80 10.41 10.47 12.39
N GLU A 81 9.63 11.05 13.30
CA GLU A 81 8.81 10.28 14.25
C GLU A 81 7.78 9.40 13.51
N TYR A 82 7.14 9.92 12.47
CA TYR A 82 6.23 9.14 11.64
C TYR A 82 6.93 8.07 10.81
N ALA A 83 8.11 8.37 10.30
CA ALA A 83 8.94 7.41 9.58
C ALA A 83 9.36 6.24 10.47
N VAL A 84 9.76 6.51 11.72
CA VAL A 84 10.09 5.48 12.71
C VAL A 84 8.86 4.61 12.99
N ALA A 85 7.70 5.22 13.23
CA ALA A 85 6.46 4.47 13.50
C ALA A 85 6.06 3.58 12.31
N THR A 86 6.14 4.09 11.07
CA THR A 86 5.84 3.32 9.86
C THR A 86 6.81 2.14 9.69
N ARG A 87 8.11 2.32 9.95
CA ARG A 87 9.10 1.22 9.92
C ARG A 87 8.81 0.17 10.99
N MET A 88 8.48 0.59 12.20
CA MET A 88 8.13 -0.32 13.29
C MET A 88 6.92 -1.19 12.92
N ASP A 89 5.85 -0.59 12.39
CA ASP A 89 4.66 -1.33 11.98
C ASP A 89 4.95 -2.33 10.86
N ALA A 90 5.75 -1.94 9.86
CA ALA A 90 6.17 -2.84 8.79
C ALA A 90 7.05 -3.98 9.32
N ALA A 91 8.03 -3.69 10.19
CA ALA A 91 8.87 -4.71 10.80
C ALA A 91 8.06 -5.67 11.67
N ASP A 92 7.10 -5.16 12.45
CA ASP A 92 6.21 -5.97 13.29
C ASP A 92 5.29 -6.86 12.43
N ALA A 93 4.76 -6.36 11.32
CA ALA A 93 3.97 -7.15 10.39
C ALA A 93 4.77 -8.35 9.85
N ILE A 94 5.97 -8.10 9.33
CA ILE A 94 6.87 -9.14 8.83
C ILE A 94 7.26 -10.10 9.96
N GLY A 95 7.58 -9.58 11.14
CA GLY A 95 7.93 -10.39 12.33
C GLY A 95 6.79 -11.26 12.83
N GLN A 96 5.53 -10.88 12.58
CA GLN A 96 4.35 -11.70 12.84
C GLN A 96 4.09 -12.77 11.77
N GLY A 97 4.82 -12.74 10.66
CA GLY A 97 4.73 -13.73 9.58
C GLY A 97 3.87 -13.29 8.39
N ALA A 98 3.53 -12.01 8.26
CA ALA A 98 2.86 -11.51 7.06
C ALA A 98 3.68 -11.83 5.79
N ASP A 99 2.99 -12.08 4.67
CA ASP A 99 3.63 -12.28 3.37
C ASP A 99 4.29 -10.97 2.86
N GLY A 100 3.77 -9.83 3.32
CA GLY A 100 4.42 -8.53 3.24
C GLY A 100 3.47 -7.42 3.67
N ILE A 101 3.64 -6.22 3.10
CA ILE A 101 2.85 -5.04 3.48
C ILE A 101 2.02 -4.50 2.32
N CYS A 102 0.84 -3.96 2.65
CA CYS A 102 0.11 -3.01 1.82
C CYS A 102 0.47 -1.60 2.31
N TYR A 103 1.45 -0.99 1.66
CA TYR A 103 1.94 0.34 1.96
C TYR A 103 1.00 1.39 1.37
N VAL A 104 0.32 2.14 2.24
CA VAL A 104 -0.75 3.06 1.84
C VAL A 104 -0.21 4.49 1.80
N ILE A 105 -0.13 5.06 0.60
CA ILE A 105 0.21 6.46 0.37
C ILE A 105 -1.10 7.23 0.27
N ASP A 106 -1.32 8.17 1.18
CA ASP A 106 -2.46 9.08 1.17
C ASP A 106 -1.96 10.51 1.35
N GLY A 107 -2.09 11.31 0.29
CA GLY A 107 -1.64 12.71 0.25
C GLY A 107 -0.85 13.09 -1.02
N ALA A 108 -0.53 12.13 -1.88
CA ALA A 108 0.12 12.35 -3.17
C ALA A 108 -0.89 12.74 -4.27
N TYR A 109 -1.64 13.82 -4.07
CA TYR A 109 -2.65 14.34 -5.01
C TYR A 109 -2.92 15.85 -4.79
N PRO A 110 -3.45 16.57 -5.81
CA PRO A 110 -3.50 18.04 -5.83
C PRO A 110 -4.27 18.72 -4.70
N SER A 111 -5.32 18.09 -4.17
CA SER A 111 -6.12 18.68 -3.09
C SER A 111 -5.46 18.59 -1.71
N TYR A 112 -4.30 17.92 -1.58
CA TYR A 112 -3.57 17.81 -0.32
C TYR A 112 -2.13 18.29 -0.40
N SER A 113 -1.43 18.04 -1.52
CA SER A 113 -0.05 18.50 -1.70
C SER A 113 0.22 18.89 -3.14
N THR A 114 1.27 19.65 -3.40
CA THR A 114 1.83 19.82 -4.75
C THR A 114 2.81 18.69 -5.08
N PRO A 115 3.08 18.41 -6.37
CA PRO A 115 4.11 17.44 -6.74
C PRO A 115 5.50 17.78 -6.17
N MET A 116 5.82 19.07 -6.10
CA MET A 116 7.10 19.54 -5.55
C MET A 116 7.20 19.30 -4.05
N GLN A 117 6.12 19.51 -3.30
CA GLN A 117 6.09 19.22 -1.86
C GLN A 117 6.18 17.71 -1.59
N TYR A 118 5.39 16.88 -2.30
CA TYR A 118 5.46 15.43 -2.14
C TYR A 118 6.84 14.88 -2.54
N GLY A 119 7.33 15.26 -3.71
CA GLY A 119 8.65 14.85 -4.21
C GLY A 119 9.81 15.34 -3.35
N GLY A 120 9.69 16.52 -2.73
CA GLY A 120 10.76 17.13 -1.93
C GLY A 120 10.96 16.50 -0.55
N HIS A 121 9.88 16.09 0.12
CA HIS A 121 9.95 15.61 1.51
C HIS A 121 9.64 14.11 1.68
N PHE A 122 8.79 13.53 0.81
CA PHE A 122 8.18 12.22 1.10
C PHE A 122 8.63 11.12 0.16
N LEU A 123 8.83 11.42 -1.12
CA LEU A 123 9.06 10.38 -2.13
C LEU A 123 10.31 9.52 -1.82
N GLU A 124 11.42 10.15 -1.45
CA GLU A 124 12.64 9.40 -1.14
C GLU A 124 12.54 8.65 0.18
N LEU A 125 11.87 9.22 1.17
CA LEU A 125 11.59 8.54 2.43
C LEU A 125 10.71 7.29 2.22
N ASP A 126 9.66 7.40 1.40
CA ASP A 126 8.80 6.27 1.03
C ASP A 126 9.63 5.19 0.32
N ARG A 127 10.54 5.58 -0.57
CA ARG A 127 11.46 4.68 -1.28
C ARG A 127 12.41 3.95 -0.31
N GLU A 128 13.01 4.66 0.63
CA GLU A 128 13.90 4.09 1.65
C GLU A 128 13.16 3.04 2.49
N ILE A 129 12.00 3.41 3.04
CA ILE A 129 11.19 2.52 3.88
C ILE A 129 10.79 1.26 3.09
N LEU A 130 10.25 1.41 1.89
CA LEU A 130 9.86 0.26 1.06
C LEU A 130 11.07 -0.61 0.68
N GLY A 131 12.23 0.01 0.47
CA GLY A 131 13.50 -0.67 0.19
C GLY A 131 13.94 -1.61 1.31
N GLU A 132 13.76 -1.21 2.59
CA GLU A 132 14.07 -2.03 3.76
C GLU A 132 13.29 -3.37 3.78
N PHE A 133 12.07 -3.36 3.24
CA PHE A 133 11.18 -4.53 3.21
C PHE A 133 11.10 -5.20 1.85
N ALA A 134 11.97 -4.85 0.88
CA ALA A 134 11.91 -5.36 -0.49
C ALA A 134 12.04 -6.89 -0.61
N GLN A 135 12.62 -7.55 0.40
CA GLN A 135 12.76 -9.02 0.44
C GLN A 135 11.51 -9.77 0.93
N ALA A 136 10.46 -9.05 1.35
CA ALA A 136 9.18 -9.69 1.67
C ALA A 136 8.62 -10.44 0.45
N ARG A 137 7.79 -11.45 0.70
CA ARG A 137 7.27 -12.32 -0.37
C ARG A 137 6.38 -11.54 -1.35
N LEU A 138 5.61 -10.58 -0.83
CA LEU A 138 4.67 -9.76 -1.60
C LEU A 138 4.49 -8.41 -0.92
N ASN A 139 4.87 -7.32 -1.59
CA ASN A 139 4.61 -5.96 -1.13
C ASN A 139 3.72 -5.26 -2.15
N MET A 140 2.73 -4.56 -1.65
CA MET A 140 1.79 -3.79 -2.44
C MET A 140 1.94 -2.32 -2.09
N ILE A 141 2.04 -1.48 -3.10
CA ILE A 141 1.89 -0.02 -2.95
C ILE A 141 0.45 0.31 -3.33
N TYR A 142 -0.26 0.99 -2.44
CA TYR A 142 -1.60 1.50 -2.69
C TYR A 142 -1.60 3.02 -2.58
N VAL A 143 -1.87 3.70 -3.69
CA VAL A 143 -2.00 5.16 -3.74
C VAL A 143 -3.48 5.52 -3.55
N ALA A 144 -3.80 5.96 -2.34
CA ALA A 144 -5.10 6.51 -1.99
C ALA A 144 -5.21 7.97 -2.44
N GLY A 145 -6.43 8.38 -2.75
CA GLY A 145 -6.72 9.76 -3.15
C GLY A 145 -7.59 9.82 -4.39
N LYS A 146 -8.44 10.84 -4.43
CA LYS A 146 -9.29 11.14 -5.58
C LYS A 146 -8.63 12.20 -6.44
N ASP A 147 -9.03 12.27 -7.71
CA ASP A 147 -8.68 13.35 -8.63
C ASP A 147 -7.17 13.46 -8.93
N SER A 148 -6.68 12.62 -9.86
CA SER A 148 -5.32 12.71 -10.43
C SER A 148 -4.17 12.53 -9.40
N PRO A 149 -4.04 11.35 -8.76
CA PRO A 149 -2.89 11.04 -7.94
C PRO A 149 -1.58 11.10 -8.73
N TYR A 150 -0.50 11.41 -8.05
CA TYR A 150 0.87 11.53 -8.58
C TYR A 150 1.48 10.17 -8.91
N LEU A 151 0.84 9.43 -9.83
CA LEU A 151 1.23 8.07 -10.21
C LEU A 151 2.57 8.04 -10.95
N ASP A 152 2.92 9.10 -11.68
CA ASP A 152 4.22 9.29 -12.31
C ASP A 152 5.39 9.34 -11.30
N PHE A 153 5.15 9.82 -10.09
CA PHE A 153 6.15 9.82 -9.01
C PHE A 153 6.13 8.50 -8.23
N THR A 154 4.94 7.99 -7.91
CA THR A 154 4.77 6.82 -7.04
C THR A 154 4.93 5.49 -7.77
N SER A 155 4.86 5.47 -9.12
CA SER A 155 5.06 4.26 -9.93
C SER A 155 6.46 3.68 -9.81
N ASP A 156 7.46 4.51 -9.49
CA ASP A 156 8.85 4.09 -9.36
C ASP A 156 9.19 3.56 -7.96
N LEU A 157 8.25 3.59 -7.02
CA LEU A 157 8.46 3.07 -5.68
C LEU A 157 8.59 1.53 -5.70
N PRO A 158 9.50 0.97 -4.89
CA PRO A 158 9.75 -0.48 -4.90
C PRO A 158 8.57 -1.23 -4.30
N GLY A 159 7.98 -2.12 -5.11
CA GLY A 159 6.84 -2.94 -4.73
C GLY A 159 6.56 -3.99 -5.80
N HIS A 160 5.98 -5.11 -5.38
CA HIS A 160 5.65 -6.22 -6.27
C HIS A 160 4.33 -5.98 -7.00
N LEU A 161 3.40 -5.28 -6.34
CA LEU A 161 2.06 -4.98 -6.81
C LEU A 161 1.78 -3.48 -6.64
N PHE A 162 1.15 -2.86 -7.62
CA PHE A 162 0.76 -1.46 -7.57
C PHE A 162 -0.73 -1.28 -7.80
N ALA A 163 -1.35 -0.49 -6.93
CA ALA A 163 -2.76 -0.18 -6.99
C ALA A 163 -2.98 1.30 -6.67
N TRP A 164 -4.10 1.81 -7.14
CA TRP A 164 -4.56 3.16 -6.87
C TRP A 164 -6.07 3.17 -6.72
N ASP A 165 -6.61 4.26 -6.18
CA ASP A 165 -8.05 4.44 -6.07
C ASP A 165 -8.69 4.46 -7.47
N SER A 166 -9.63 3.54 -7.73
CA SER A 166 -10.37 3.44 -8.99
C SER A 166 -11.15 4.72 -9.36
N THR A 167 -11.41 5.59 -8.39
CA THR A 167 -12.11 6.86 -8.61
C THR A 167 -11.19 7.96 -9.13
N SER A 168 -9.89 7.70 -9.31
CA SER A 168 -8.92 8.66 -9.85
C SER A 168 -9.16 9.03 -11.31
N GLY A 169 -9.86 8.17 -12.07
CA GLY A 169 -10.02 8.27 -13.52
C GLY A 169 -8.81 7.84 -14.35
N VAL A 170 -7.75 7.33 -13.72
CA VAL A 170 -6.56 6.83 -14.43
C VAL A 170 -6.77 5.38 -14.89
N GLU A 171 -6.54 5.13 -16.17
CA GLU A 171 -6.70 3.81 -16.77
C GLU A 171 -5.45 2.94 -16.58
N PRO A 172 -5.58 1.62 -16.41
CA PRO A 172 -4.42 0.74 -16.19
C PRO A 172 -3.38 0.76 -17.32
N VAL A 173 -3.81 1.04 -18.55
CA VAL A 173 -2.91 1.17 -19.70
C VAL A 173 -1.92 2.31 -19.53
N GLU A 174 -2.31 3.40 -18.86
CA GLU A 174 -1.45 4.54 -18.57
C GLU A 174 -0.39 4.15 -17.53
N VAL A 175 -0.81 3.46 -16.48
CA VAL A 175 0.11 3.01 -15.41
C VAL A 175 1.09 1.96 -15.91
N LYS A 176 0.68 1.07 -16.83
CA LYS A 176 1.59 0.11 -17.49
C LYS A 176 2.71 0.78 -18.29
N GLN A 177 2.52 2.01 -18.75
CA GLN A 177 3.58 2.77 -19.44
C GLN A 177 4.61 3.34 -18.45
N MET A 178 4.26 3.44 -17.17
CA MET A 178 5.08 4.03 -16.12
C MET A 178 5.85 2.97 -15.31
N ARG A 179 5.35 1.73 -15.23
CA ARG A 179 5.99 0.65 -14.47
C ARG A 179 5.74 -0.74 -15.03
N ASP A 180 6.72 -1.62 -14.83
CA ASP A 180 6.70 -3.01 -15.29
C ASP A 180 6.13 -4.01 -14.26
N SER A 181 5.87 -3.58 -13.01
CA SER A 181 5.35 -4.49 -12.00
C SER A 181 3.88 -4.83 -12.24
N ALA A 182 3.40 -5.87 -11.55
CA ALA A 182 1.99 -6.23 -11.58
C ALA A 182 1.09 -5.07 -11.10
N LEU A 183 -0.06 -4.95 -11.75
CA LEU A 183 -1.11 -3.99 -11.38
C LEU A 183 -2.27 -4.71 -10.68
N ALA A 184 -2.83 -4.04 -9.66
CA ALA A 184 -4.03 -4.45 -8.94
C ALA A 184 -5.14 -3.40 -9.10
N CYS A 185 -6.17 -3.73 -9.88
CA CYS A 185 -7.36 -2.88 -10.08
C CYS A 185 -8.55 -3.72 -10.60
N ASP A 186 -9.73 -3.12 -10.68
CA ASP A 186 -10.93 -3.78 -11.24
C ASP A 186 -10.98 -3.62 -12.76
N HIS A 187 -9.98 -4.17 -13.45
CA HIS A 187 -9.89 -4.12 -14.91
C HIS A 187 -9.45 -5.47 -15.48
N PRO A 188 -9.99 -5.92 -16.64
CA PRO A 188 -9.65 -7.22 -17.24
C PRO A 188 -8.17 -7.42 -17.56
N GLU A 189 -7.45 -6.31 -17.80
CA GLU A 189 -6.02 -6.36 -18.10
C GLU A 189 -5.09 -6.27 -16.87
N ALA A 190 -5.65 -6.20 -15.67
CA ALA A 190 -4.88 -6.22 -14.43
C ALA A 190 -4.30 -7.60 -14.17
N ASN A 191 -3.12 -7.67 -13.57
CA ASN A 191 -2.52 -8.94 -13.13
C ASN A 191 -3.29 -9.53 -11.94
N VAL A 192 -3.85 -8.65 -11.11
CA VAL A 192 -4.61 -8.99 -9.91
C VAL A 192 -5.88 -8.16 -9.91
N ARG A 193 -7.02 -8.78 -9.61
CA ARG A 193 -8.27 -8.05 -9.43
C ARG A 193 -8.34 -7.45 -8.03
N PHE A 194 -8.63 -6.15 -7.93
CA PHE A 194 -8.74 -5.44 -6.66
C PHE A 194 -9.79 -4.33 -6.71
N ILE A 195 -10.69 -4.32 -5.73
CA ILE A 195 -11.69 -3.27 -5.50
C ILE A 195 -11.41 -2.65 -4.12
N PRO A 196 -10.74 -1.49 -4.07
CA PRO A 196 -10.20 -0.94 -2.82
C PRO A 196 -11.26 -0.70 -1.73
N ASN A 197 -12.43 -0.14 -2.10
CA ASN A 197 -13.49 0.25 -1.17
C ASN A 197 -14.24 -0.94 -0.54
N GLU A 198 -14.10 -2.16 -1.09
CA GLU A 198 -14.62 -3.35 -0.43
C GLU A 198 -13.56 -4.06 0.41
N SER A 199 -12.31 -4.08 -0.08
CA SER A 199 -11.25 -4.89 0.52
C SER A 199 -10.49 -4.18 1.65
N LEU A 200 -10.43 -2.84 1.65
CA LEU A 200 -9.83 -2.05 2.74
C LEU A 200 -10.84 -1.74 3.88
N THR A 201 -12.14 -1.91 3.63
CA THR A 201 -13.21 -1.66 4.62
C THR A 201 -13.71 -2.94 5.27
N LYS A 202 -13.63 -4.10 4.59
CA LYS A 202 -14.00 -5.41 5.16
C LYS A 202 -13.12 -5.87 6.33
N SER A 203 -11.95 -5.25 6.57
CA SER A 203 -11.12 -5.50 7.75
C SER A 203 -11.84 -5.20 9.09
N ILE A 204 -12.94 -4.41 9.04
CA ILE A 204 -13.79 -4.11 10.20
C ILE A 204 -14.86 -5.20 10.41
N ALA A 205 -15.40 -5.81 9.35
CA ALA A 205 -16.58 -6.68 9.45
C ALA A 205 -16.27 -8.12 9.93
N MET A 206 -15.05 -8.63 9.77
CA MET A 206 -14.70 -9.96 10.30
C MET A 206 -14.54 -9.99 11.83
N ALA A 207 -14.33 -8.84 12.47
CA ALA A 207 -14.25 -8.72 13.93
C ALA A 207 -15.64 -8.79 14.61
N GLU A 208 -16.72 -8.41 13.90
CA GLU A 208 -18.07 -8.35 14.48
C GLU A 208 -18.87 -9.65 14.31
N VAL A 209 -18.47 -10.55 13.41
CA VAL A 209 -19.21 -11.82 13.16
C VAL A 209 -18.76 -12.95 14.10
N ARG A 210 -17.72 -12.73 14.93
CA ARG A 210 -17.18 -13.73 15.87
C ARG A 210 -17.19 -13.31 17.35
N ALA A 211 -17.78 -12.16 17.69
CA ALA A 211 -18.05 -11.74 19.06
C ALA A 211 -19.49 -12.08 19.48
#